data_AF-A0AAN4ET04-F1
#
_entry.id   AF-A0AAN4ET04-F1
#
_cell.length_a   1.000
_cell.length_b   1.000
_cell.length_c   1.000
_cell.angle_alpha   90.00
_cell.angle_beta   90.00
_cell.angle_gamma   90.00
#
_symmetry.space_group_name_H-M   'P 1'
#
loop_
_entity.id
_entity.type
_entity.pdbx_description
1 polymer ?
#
loop_
_entity_poly.entity_id
_entity_poly.type
_entity_poly.pdbx_seq_one_letter_code
_entity_poly.pdbx_strand_id
1 'polypeptide(L)'
;MESYISFESLVTARESAQWAYVSMIVSIISIIISFLTLIAAWRALSTWRKQERALERKNLIKAFLHYQACLVSAPEKLTPKKPDNWQLHHVNAMHNGITEIRACILIATGKNGYKEYGHAYAKILPIHQSYIYGEVDKSSLISIVNKVIIEDVFHEKPEA
;
A
#
# COMPACT_ATOMS: atom_id res chain seq x y z
N MET A 1 -67.96 9.48 -35.82
CA MET A 1 -67.01 10.04 -34.85
C MET A 1 -66.30 8.93 -34.08
N GLU A 2 -67.02 7.94 -33.55
CA GLU A 2 -66.43 6.75 -32.89
C GLU A 2 -65.45 5.96 -33.77
N SER A 3 -65.77 5.75 -35.06
CA SER A 3 -64.89 5.06 -36.00
C SER A 3 -63.55 5.76 -36.25
N TYR A 4 -63.55 7.09 -36.26
CA TYR A 4 -62.33 7.90 -36.45
C TYR A 4 -61.42 7.82 -35.23
N ILE A 5 -62.00 7.93 -34.02
CA ILE A 5 -61.27 7.79 -32.76
C ILE A 5 -60.67 6.37 -32.63
N SER A 6 -61.43 5.34 -33.01
CA SER A 6 -60.92 3.96 -33.01
C SER A 6 -59.74 3.77 -33.97
N PHE A 7 -59.77 4.42 -35.13
CA PHE A 7 -58.70 4.33 -36.12
C PHE A 7 -57.41 5.02 -35.63
N GLU A 8 -57.50 6.26 -35.16
CA GLU A 8 -56.36 7.00 -34.61
C GLU A 8 -55.75 6.30 -33.38
N SER A 9 -56.60 5.70 -32.53
CA SER A 9 -56.13 4.91 -31.39
C SER A 9 -55.33 3.67 -31.83
N LEU A 10 -55.71 3.05 -32.95
CA LEU A 10 -55.05 1.87 -33.50
C LEU A 10 -53.70 2.23 -34.15
N VAL A 11 -53.61 3.39 -34.82
CA VAL A 11 -52.35 3.95 -35.35
C VAL A 11 -51.39 4.27 -34.21
N THR A 12 -51.86 4.97 -33.18
CA THR A 12 -51.05 5.31 -31.99
C THR A 12 -50.57 4.06 -31.26
N ALA A 13 -51.43 3.04 -31.12
CA ALA A 13 -51.06 1.76 -30.51
C ALA A 13 -49.95 1.05 -31.30
N ARG A 14 -50.01 1.11 -32.64
CA ARG A 14 -49.00 0.52 -33.51
C ARG A 14 -47.65 1.23 -33.39
N GLU A 15 -47.63 2.55 -33.41
CA GLU A 15 -46.39 3.33 -33.25
C GLU A 15 -45.78 3.10 -31.87
N SER A 16 -46.62 3.08 -30.83
CA SER A 16 -46.18 2.77 -29.46
C SER A 16 -45.55 1.38 -29.38
N ALA A 17 -46.11 0.38 -30.07
CA ALA A 17 -45.54 -0.96 -30.13
C ALA A 17 -44.17 -1.00 -30.84
N GLN A 18 -43.99 -0.20 -31.90
CA GLN A 18 -42.69 -0.09 -32.58
C GLN A 18 -41.62 0.53 -31.67
N TRP A 19 -41.94 1.63 -30.99
CA TRP A 19 -41.03 2.27 -30.04
C TRP A 19 -40.74 1.38 -28.82
N ALA A 20 -41.73 0.62 -28.34
CA ALA A 20 -41.53 -0.36 -27.28
C ALA A 20 -40.55 -1.46 -27.69
N TYR A 21 -40.65 -1.98 -28.92
CA TYR A 21 -39.74 -3.00 -29.44
C TYR A 21 -38.30 -2.48 -29.53
N VAL A 22 -38.11 -1.27 -30.07
CA VAL A 22 -36.79 -0.63 -30.13
C VAL A 22 -36.23 -0.38 -28.72
N SER A 23 -37.06 0.10 -27.80
CA SER A 23 -36.68 0.34 -26.41
C SER A 23 -36.29 -0.94 -25.67
N MET A 24 -36.95 -2.07 -25.96
CA MET A 24 -36.61 -3.38 -25.43
C MET A 24 -35.20 -3.80 -25.88
N ILE A 25 -34.88 -3.64 -27.17
CA ILE A 25 -33.54 -3.95 -27.71
C ILE A 25 -32.48 -3.09 -27.05
N VAL A 26 -32.71 -1.78 -26.97
CA VAL A 26 -31.79 -0.83 -26.32
C VAL A 26 -31.57 -1.23 -24.85
N SER A 27 -32.64 -1.55 -24.13
CA SER A 27 -32.56 -1.96 -22.72
C SER A 27 -31.73 -3.23 -22.52
N ILE A 28 -31.89 -4.24 -23.39
CA ILE A 28 -31.09 -5.46 -23.36
C ILE A 28 -29.61 -5.14 -23.57
N ILE A 29 -29.30 -4.31 -24.57
CA ILE A 29 -27.92 -3.88 -24.85
C ILE A 29 -27.34 -3.11 -23.65
N SER A 30 -28.11 -2.18 -23.06
CA SER A 30 -27.69 -1.44 -21.87
C SER A 30 -27.41 -2.33 -20.66
N ILE A 31 -28.22 -3.38 -20.45
CA ILE A 31 -27.98 -4.37 -19.40
C ILE A 31 -26.67 -5.12 -19.63
N ILE A 32 -26.42 -5.56 -20.87
CA ILE A 32 -25.17 -6.25 -21.24
C ILE A 32 -23.96 -5.35 -20.99
N ILE A 33 -24.01 -4.10 -21.44
CA ILE A 33 -22.92 -3.13 -21.24
C ILE A 33 -22.68 -2.91 -19.74
N SER A 34 -23.75 -2.69 -18.97
CA SER A 34 -23.65 -2.48 -17.52
C SER A 34 -23.00 -3.67 -16.81
N PHE A 35 -23.35 -4.89 -17.22
CA PHE A 35 -22.76 -6.11 -16.69
C PHE A 35 -21.25 -6.21 -17.02
N LEU A 36 -20.86 -5.88 -18.25
CA LEU A 36 -19.45 -5.84 -18.63
C LEU A 36 -18.66 -4.78 -17.84
N THR A 37 -19.24 -3.60 -17.64
CA THR A 37 -18.63 -2.55 -16.80
C THR A 37 -18.44 -3.01 -15.36
N LEU A 38 -19.42 -3.71 -14.78
CA LEU A 38 -19.31 -4.26 -13.43
C LEU A 38 -18.17 -5.28 -13.32
N ILE A 39 -18.04 -6.17 -14.30
CA ILE A 39 -16.94 -7.15 -14.35
C ILE A 39 -15.58 -6.44 -14.45
N ALA A 40 -15.48 -5.42 -15.31
CA ALA A 40 -14.25 -4.66 -15.47
C ALA A 40 -13.88 -3.92 -14.17
N ALA A 41 -14.85 -3.29 -13.50
CA ALA A 41 -14.66 -2.61 -12.23
C ALA A 41 -14.19 -3.58 -11.13
N TRP A 42 -14.76 -4.79 -11.06
CA TRP A 42 -14.29 -5.81 -10.13
C TRP A 42 -12.83 -6.18 -10.40
N ARG A 43 -12.47 -6.47 -11.65
CA ARG A 43 -11.08 -6.80 -12.01
C ARG A 43 -10.11 -5.65 -11.74
N ALA A 44 -10.54 -4.41 -11.96
CA ALA A 44 -9.76 -3.24 -11.62
C ALA A 44 -9.51 -3.16 -10.10
N LEU A 45 -10.55 -3.39 -9.28
CA LEU A 45 -10.43 -3.38 -7.82
C LEU A 45 -9.53 -4.49 -7.29
N SER A 46 -9.60 -5.69 -7.86
CA SER A 46 -8.72 -6.79 -7.46
C SER A 46 -7.26 -6.53 -7.83
N THR A 47 -7.03 -5.93 -9.01
CA THR A 47 -5.69 -5.52 -9.45
C THR A 47 -5.15 -4.38 -8.58
N TRP A 48 -5.97 -3.39 -8.24
CA TRP A 48 -5.60 -2.29 -7.35
C TRP A 48 -5.11 -2.79 -6.01
N ARG A 49 -5.84 -3.73 -5.39
CA ARG A 49 -5.43 -4.33 -4.11
C ARG A 49 -4.07 -5.03 -4.19
N LYS A 50 -3.77 -5.71 -5.31
CA LYS A 50 -2.46 -6.34 -5.52
C LYS A 50 -1.36 -5.29 -5.67
N GLN A 51 -1.63 -4.22 -6.42
CA GLN A 51 -0.70 -3.11 -6.61
C GLN A 51 -0.42 -2.36 -5.30
N GLU A 52 -1.46 -2.14 -4.49
CA GLU A 52 -1.35 -1.50 -3.17
C GLU A 52 -0.43 -2.29 -2.24
N ARG A 53 -0.63 -3.61 -2.12
CA ARG A 53 0.30 -4.48 -1.35
C ARG A 53 1.73 -4.44 -1.86
N ALA A 54 1.92 -4.43 -3.18
CA ALA A 54 3.25 -4.35 -3.77
C ALA A 54 3.91 -2.98 -3.50
N LEU A 55 3.13 -1.90 -3.51
CA LEU A 55 3.59 -0.55 -3.18
C LEU A 55 3.96 -0.43 -1.70
N GLU A 56 3.12 -0.97 -0.81
CA GLU A 56 3.37 -1.07 0.63
C GLU A 56 4.69 -1.77 0.93
N ARG A 57 4.94 -2.93 0.30
CA ARG A 57 6.22 -3.66 0.42
C ARG A 57 7.40 -2.83 -0.07
N LYS A 58 7.28 -2.17 -1.23
CA LYS A 58 8.34 -1.29 -1.77
C LYS A 58 8.66 -0.13 -0.82
N ASN A 59 7.65 0.49 -0.24
CA ASN A 59 7.82 1.58 0.72
C ASN A 59 8.53 1.09 1.99
N LEU A 60 8.18 -0.10 2.48
CA LEU A 60 8.88 -0.70 3.61
C LEU A 60 10.37 -0.96 3.32
N ILE A 61 10.68 -1.58 2.17
CA ILE A 61 12.06 -1.82 1.73
C ILE A 61 12.82 -0.48 1.64
N LYS A 62 12.19 0.53 1.05
CA LYS A 62 12.78 1.87 0.93
C LYS A 62 13.07 2.48 2.31
N ALA A 63 12.19 2.33 3.29
CA ALA A 63 12.41 2.82 4.64
C ALA A 63 13.59 2.13 5.34
N PHE A 64 13.74 0.80 5.16
CA PHE A 64 14.91 0.07 5.67
C PHE A 64 16.22 0.54 5.02
N LEU A 65 16.23 0.72 3.70
CA LEU A 65 17.40 1.24 2.98
C LEU A 65 17.73 2.68 3.37
N HIS A 66 16.71 3.52 3.60
CA HIS A 66 16.90 4.88 4.09
C HIS A 66 17.54 4.88 5.49
N TYR A 67 17.04 4.05 6.41
CA TYR A 67 17.64 3.89 7.73
C TYR A 67 19.09 3.39 7.66
N GLN A 68 19.39 2.44 6.77
CA GLN A 68 20.76 1.97 6.52
C GLN A 68 21.65 3.11 6.00
N ALA A 69 21.15 3.96 5.11
CA ALA A 69 21.90 5.12 4.61
C ALA A 69 22.20 6.12 5.74
N CYS A 70 21.23 6.39 6.63
CA CYS A 70 21.46 7.22 7.81
C CYS A 70 22.53 6.62 8.72
N LEU A 71 22.52 5.30 8.91
CA LEU A 71 23.52 4.57 9.69
C LEU A 71 24.93 4.71 9.14
N VAL A 72 25.11 4.65 7.81
CA VAL A 72 26.44 4.77 7.19
C VAL A 72 27.08 6.12 7.49
N SER A 73 26.28 7.20 7.53
CA SER A 73 26.75 8.54 7.88
C SER A 73 26.98 8.77 9.37
N ALA A 74 26.48 7.88 10.23
CA ALA A 74 26.52 8.04 11.67
C ALA A 74 27.95 7.88 12.24
N PRO A 75 28.26 8.53 13.36
CA PRO A 75 29.56 8.36 14.04
C PRO A 75 29.74 6.92 14.52
N GLU A 76 30.98 6.44 14.65
CA GLU A 76 31.23 5.06 15.09
C GLU A 76 30.69 4.79 16.50
N LYS A 77 30.79 5.79 17.37
CA LYS A 77 30.28 5.72 18.74
C LYS A 77 29.68 7.07 19.12
N LEU A 78 28.53 7.02 19.79
CA LEU A 78 27.86 8.21 20.31
C LEU A 78 28.34 8.54 21.73
N THR A 79 28.31 9.83 22.06
CA THR A 79 28.62 10.36 23.40
C THR A 79 27.39 11.10 23.96
N PRO A 80 26.38 10.39 24.48
CA PRO A 80 25.06 10.97 24.78
C PRO A 80 25.09 12.05 25.86
N LYS A 81 26.10 12.02 26.74
CA LYS A 81 26.26 13.00 27.83
C LYS A 81 26.74 14.37 27.35
N LYS A 82 27.38 14.43 26.18
CA LYS A 82 27.89 15.67 25.59
C LYS A 82 27.95 15.54 24.06
N PRO A 83 26.78 15.43 23.40
CA PRO A 83 26.73 15.34 21.96
C PRO A 83 27.12 16.69 21.36
N ASP A 84 27.90 16.66 20.28
CA ASP A 84 28.08 17.83 19.43
C ASP A 84 26.86 17.97 18.48
N ASN A 85 26.78 19.11 17.79
CA ASN A 85 25.68 19.38 16.85
C ASN A 85 25.62 18.34 15.72
N TRP A 86 26.76 17.78 15.33
CA TRP A 86 26.87 16.77 14.29
C TRP A 86 26.24 15.45 14.73
N GLN A 87 26.59 14.95 15.92
CA GLN A 87 26.01 13.77 16.53
C GLN A 87 24.50 13.93 16.71
N LEU A 88 24.04 15.10 17.18
CA LEU A 88 22.61 15.38 17.34
C LEU A 88 21.85 15.28 16.01
N HIS A 89 22.41 15.84 14.93
CA HIS A 89 21.82 15.72 13.59
C HIS A 89 21.67 14.25 13.13
N HIS A 90 22.70 13.42 13.36
CA HIS A 90 22.67 12.01 12.97
C HIS A 90 21.70 11.19 13.82
N VAL A 91 21.63 11.45 15.13
CA VAL A 91 20.65 10.84 16.02
C VAL A 91 19.23 11.15 15.55
N ASN A 92 18.94 12.41 15.19
CA ASN A 92 17.63 12.79 14.66
C ASN A 92 17.34 12.10 13.32
N ALA A 93 18.31 12.06 12.40
CA ALA A 93 18.15 11.37 11.12
C ALA A 93 17.86 9.87 11.30
N MET A 94 18.59 9.20 12.20
CA MET A 94 18.36 7.80 12.52
C MET A 94 17.01 7.58 13.22
N HIS A 95 16.61 8.47 14.12
CA HIS A 95 15.31 8.41 14.78
C HIS A 95 14.16 8.56 13.77
N ASN A 96 14.31 9.45 12.79
CA ASN A 96 13.36 9.61 11.70
C ASN A 96 13.32 8.34 10.83
N GLY A 97 14.47 7.78 10.45
CA GLY A 97 14.53 6.55 9.66
C GLY A 97 13.89 5.34 10.35
N ILE A 98 14.14 5.14 11.65
CA ILE A 98 13.51 4.02 12.38
C ILE A 98 12.01 4.25 12.61
N THR A 99 11.59 5.51 12.75
CA THR A 99 10.16 5.87 12.84
C THR A 99 9.46 5.67 11.51
N GLU A 100 10.12 5.95 10.39
CA GLU A 100 9.60 5.68 9.05
C GLU A 100 9.38 4.17 8.84
N ILE A 101 10.32 3.31 9.26
CA ILE A 101 10.13 1.86 9.25
C ILE A 101 8.89 1.48 10.07
N ARG A 102 8.75 2.01 11.29
CA ARG A 102 7.60 1.74 12.15
C ARG A 102 6.29 2.19 11.49
N ALA A 103 6.27 3.39 10.90
CA ALA A 103 5.11 3.93 10.20
C ALA A 103 4.74 3.05 9.01
N CYS A 104 5.72 2.62 8.19
CA CYS A 104 5.49 1.65 7.13
C CYS A 104 4.90 0.36 7.71
N ILE A 105 5.43 -0.22 8.78
CA ILE A 105 4.87 -1.47 9.36
C ILE A 105 3.42 -1.30 9.86
N LEU A 106 3.11 -0.14 10.45
CA LEU A 106 1.76 0.15 10.96
C LEU A 106 0.75 0.48 9.87
N ILE A 107 1.20 1.17 8.80
CA ILE A 107 0.35 1.66 7.72
C ILE A 107 0.23 0.63 6.60
N ALA A 108 1.31 -0.08 6.27
CA ALA A 108 1.44 -1.02 5.14
C ALA A 108 0.50 -2.23 5.22
N THR A 109 -0.41 -2.27 6.18
CA THR A 109 -1.31 -3.40 6.40
C THR A 109 -2.33 -3.07 7.48
N GLY A 110 -3.62 -3.15 7.15
CA GLY A 110 -4.61 -3.45 8.19
C GLY A 110 -4.22 -4.74 8.92
N LYS A 111 -4.16 -4.72 10.25
CA LYS A 111 -3.91 -5.84 11.21
C LYS A 111 -2.72 -6.81 10.98
N ASN A 112 -2.13 -6.95 9.77
CA ASN A 112 -1.26 -8.07 9.41
C ASN A 112 0.23 -7.73 9.23
N GLY A 113 0.65 -6.51 8.99
CA GLY A 113 2.06 -6.22 8.68
C GLY A 113 2.92 -6.06 9.90
N TYR A 114 2.34 -5.79 11.06
CA TYR A 114 3.02 -6.07 12.31
C TYR A 114 3.30 -7.57 12.47
N LYS A 115 2.38 -8.44 12.04
CA LYS A 115 2.58 -9.90 12.05
C LYS A 115 3.63 -10.32 11.02
N GLU A 116 3.66 -9.69 9.84
CA GLU A 116 4.59 -10.03 8.77
C GLU A 116 5.98 -9.44 8.95
N TYR A 117 6.11 -8.18 9.36
CA TYR A 117 7.38 -7.43 9.39
C TYR A 117 7.75 -6.87 10.76
N GLY A 118 6.84 -6.93 11.74
CA GLY A 118 7.10 -6.41 13.09
C GLY A 118 8.27 -7.10 13.78
N HIS A 119 8.55 -8.37 13.44
CA HIS A 119 9.70 -9.10 13.98
C HIS A 119 11.05 -8.50 13.54
N ALA A 120 11.17 -8.03 12.30
CA ALA A 120 12.38 -7.36 11.80
C ALA A 120 12.64 -6.07 12.58
N TYR A 121 11.60 -5.26 12.77
CA TYR A 121 11.67 -4.04 13.57
C TYR A 121 12.00 -4.32 15.05
N ALA A 122 11.39 -5.36 15.63
CA ALA A 122 11.63 -5.76 17.01
C ALA A 122 13.09 -6.23 17.24
N LYS A 123 13.76 -6.77 16.23
CA LYS A 123 15.20 -7.11 16.29
C LYS A 123 16.10 -5.86 16.24
N ILE A 124 15.75 -4.89 15.39
CA ILE A 124 16.60 -3.69 15.17
C ILE A 124 16.44 -2.66 16.29
N LEU A 125 15.22 -2.42 16.77
CA LEU A 125 14.91 -1.38 17.75
C LEU A 125 15.79 -1.41 19.02
N PRO A 126 15.96 -2.53 19.73
CA PRO A 126 16.75 -2.53 20.96
C PRO A 126 18.22 -2.17 20.70
N ILE A 127 18.77 -2.62 19.58
CA ILE A 127 20.18 -2.35 19.24
C ILE A 127 20.36 -0.92 18.76
N HIS A 128 19.39 -0.39 18.01
CA HIS A 128 19.31 1.03 17.74
C HIS A 128 19.34 1.84 19.03
N GLN A 129 18.50 1.49 20.02
CA GLN A 129 18.48 2.18 21.31
C GLN A 129 19.82 2.10 22.04
N SER A 130 20.44 0.91 22.13
CA SER A 130 21.76 0.76 22.74
C SER A 130 22.85 1.55 22.02
N TYR A 131 22.79 1.67 20.69
CA TYR A 131 23.68 2.57 19.95
C TYR A 131 23.43 4.04 20.29
N ILE A 132 22.17 4.49 20.36
CA ILE A 132 21.80 5.86 20.76
C ILE A 132 22.32 6.19 22.17
N TYR A 133 22.32 5.21 23.09
CA TYR A 133 22.89 5.34 24.43
C TYR A 133 24.43 5.19 24.49
N GLY A 134 25.08 4.97 23.34
CA GLY A 134 26.54 4.83 23.25
C GLY A 134 27.09 3.51 23.83
N GLU A 135 26.22 2.53 24.06
CA GLU A 135 26.55 1.21 24.60
C GLU A 135 27.13 0.29 23.52
N VAL A 136 26.65 0.45 22.28
CA VAL A 136 27.01 -0.36 21.12
C VAL A 136 27.64 0.55 20.05
N ASP A 137 28.57 0.00 19.28
CA ASP A 137 29.20 0.69 18.16
C ASP A 137 28.35 0.60 16.88
N LYS A 138 28.62 1.49 15.94
CA LYS A 138 27.94 1.53 14.65
C LYS A 138 28.17 0.24 13.87
N SER A 139 29.38 -0.33 13.92
CA SER A 139 29.72 -1.56 13.19
C SER A 139 28.81 -2.74 13.57
N SER A 140 28.55 -2.93 14.87
CA SER A 140 27.63 -3.98 15.34
C SER A 140 26.21 -3.72 14.86
N LEU A 141 25.73 -2.48 14.95
CA LEU A 141 24.39 -2.12 14.50
C LEU A 141 24.22 -2.33 12.98
N ILE A 142 25.19 -1.91 12.17
CA ILE A 142 25.17 -2.13 10.71
C ILE A 142 25.13 -3.63 10.39
N SER A 143 25.93 -4.44 11.07
CA SER A 143 25.97 -5.88 10.80
C SER A 143 24.61 -6.54 11.01
N ILE A 144 23.89 -6.14 12.07
CA ILE A 144 22.59 -6.72 12.43
C ILE A 144 21.50 -6.17 11.52
N VAL A 145 21.53 -4.88 11.21
CA VAL A 145 20.59 -4.28 10.26
C VAL A 145 20.71 -4.93 8.89
N ASN A 146 21.93 -5.13 8.37
CA ASN A 146 22.15 -5.81 7.10
C ASN A 146 21.62 -7.25 7.13
N LYS A 147 21.88 -7.98 8.23
CA LYS A 147 21.38 -9.34 8.42
C LYS A 147 19.85 -9.38 8.40
N VAL A 148 19.19 -8.52 9.17
CA VAL A 148 17.73 -8.44 9.24
C VAL A 148 17.13 -8.04 7.89
N ILE A 149 17.75 -7.09 7.16
CA ILE A 149 17.28 -6.69 5.84
C ILE A 149 17.32 -7.88 4.87
N ILE A 150 18.40 -8.66 4.86
CA ILE A 150 18.53 -9.84 3.98
C ILE A 150 17.56 -10.95 4.39
N GLU A 151 17.53 -11.30 5.68
CA GLU A 151 16.79 -12.46 6.19
C GLU A 151 15.28 -12.21 6.36
N ASP A 152 14.87 -11.03 6.79
CA ASP A 152 13.48 -10.79 7.20
C ASP A 152 12.73 -9.87 6.21
N VAL A 153 13.44 -9.04 5.44
CA VAL A 153 12.83 -8.04 4.54
C VAL A 153 12.88 -8.47 3.07
N PHE A 154 14.02 -8.99 2.62
CA PHE A 154 14.21 -9.44 1.23
C PHE A 154 13.83 -10.89 0.97
N HIS A 155 13.64 -11.73 2.00
CA HIS A 155 13.16 -13.09 1.79
C HIS A 155 11.77 -13.07 1.13
N GLU A 156 11.73 -13.36 -0.17
CA GLU A 156 10.48 -13.69 -0.85
C GLU A 156 9.96 -14.99 -0.26
N LYS A 157 8.87 -14.92 0.51
CA LYS A 157 8.00 -16.09 0.62
C LYS A 157 7.39 -16.30 -0.77
N PRO A 158 7.55 -17.47 -1.41
CA PRO A 158 6.84 -17.76 -2.64
C PRO A 158 5.35 -17.59 -2.36
N GLU A 159 4.68 -16.81 -3.21
CA GLU A 159 3.23 -16.67 -3.16
C GLU A 159 2.61 -18.07 -3.33
N ALA A 160 1.88 -18.53 -2.31
CA ALA A 160 1.09 -19.77 -2.34
C ALA A 160 -0.28 -19.52 -2.98
#